data_AF-A0A7S6LY32-F1
#
_entry.id   AF-A0A7S6LY32-F1
#
_cell.length_a   1.000
_cell.length_b   1.000
_cell.length_c   1.000
_cell.angle_alpha   90.00
_cell.angle_beta   90.00
_cell.angle_gamma   90.00
#
_symmetry.space_group_name_H-M   'P 1'
#
loop_
_entity.id
_entity.type
_entity.pdbx_description
1 polymer ?
#
loop_
_entity_poly.entity_id
_entity_poly.type
_entity_poly.pdbx_seq_one_letter_code
_entity_poly.pdbx_strand_id
1 'polypeptide(L)'
;MVNRPAFIEHPALSRFIPHLQSYALKGLQELNSKGEPFNITEKELYAANVFERIGELDNSVKSLRLAMSFVFNLKNTHEDAPDVYRYHYENFLLRLTGIVDRAHQLVGISLLLDPVKLRKIGANEFIVKSVASDYPELGKCLNRLKVIVAKHRILRNEIAHSKAFSTRELGLFSAIRALKIGADSEIKIDELMDAYFSKSATELGLLVSEIVREIEALLDILTPVYEPLFSEVPS
;
A
#
# COMPACT_ATOMS: atom_id res chain seq x y z
N MET A 1 8.21 -1.46 -16.59
CA MET A 1 7.03 -1.73 -15.74
C MET A 1 5.80 -1.46 -16.57
N VAL A 2 4.90 -2.44 -16.74
CA VAL A 2 3.59 -2.17 -17.35
C VAL A 2 2.86 -1.19 -16.43
N ASN A 3 2.42 -0.06 -16.99
CA ASN A 3 1.65 0.94 -16.26
C ASN A 3 0.26 0.35 -16.00
N ARG A 4 0.13 -0.41 -14.90
CA ARG A 4 -1.17 -0.95 -14.49
C ARG A 4 -2.08 0.19 -14.04
N PRO A 5 -3.38 0.15 -14.41
CA PRO A 5 -4.34 1.14 -13.96
C PRO A 5 -4.38 1.20 -12.43
N ALA A 6 -4.71 2.38 -11.90
CA ALA A 6 -4.85 2.59 -10.47
C ALA A 6 -6.02 1.75 -9.93
N PHE A 7 -6.00 1.38 -8.64
CA PHE A 7 -7.10 0.63 -8.03
C PHE A 7 -8.42 1.42 -8.07
N ILE A 8 -8.32 2.75 -8.05
CA ILE A 8 -9.47 3.65 -8.21
C ILE A 8 -10.20 3.51 -9.56
N GLU A 9 -9.53 2.93 -10.56
CA GLU A 9 -10.09 2.67 -11.90
C GLU A 9 -10.70 1.27 -12.02
N HIS A 10 -10.75 0.51 -10.92
CA HIS A 10 -11.25 -0.86 -10.93
C HIS A 10 -12.74 -0.91 -11.34
N PRO A 11 -13.16 -1.83 -12.24
CA PRO A 11 -14.54 -1.90 -12.74
C PRO A 11 -15.62 -2.02 -11.66
N ALA A 12 -15.29 -2.66 -10.53
CA ALA A 12 -16.16 -2.77 -9.35
C ALA A 12 -16.66 -1.41 -8.81
N LEU A 13 -15.94 -0.32 -9.11
CA LEU A 13 -16.23 1.03 -8.61
C LEU A 13 -17.03 1.88 -9.59
N SER A 14 -17.31 1.39 -10.79
CA SER A 14 -18.02 2.16 -11.84
C SER A 14 -19.33 2.78 -11.35
N ARG A 15 -20.13 2.03 -10.57
CA ARG A 15 -21.41 2.48 -10.00
C ARG A 15 -21.27 3.51 -8.87
N PHE A 16 -20.09 3.64 -8.28
CA PHE A 16 -19.83 4.62 -7.23
C PHE A 16 -19.60 6.03 -7.80
N ILE A 17 -19.17 6.12 -9.06
CA ILE A 17 -18.70 7.38 -9.68
C ILE A 17 -19.76 8.49 -9.61
N PRO A 18 -21.04 8.28 -9.99
CA PRO A 18 -22.05 9.34 -9.90
C PRO A 18 -22.27 9.85 -8.48
N HIS A 19 -22.18 8.95 -7.48
CA HIS A 19 -22.34 9.29 -6.07
C HIS A 19 -21.13 10.07 -5.54
N LEU A 20 -19.90 9.69 -5.94
CA LEU A 20 -18.70 10.46 -5.60
C LEU A 20 -18.74 11.85 -6.24
N GLN A 21 -19.16 11.96 -7.50
CA GLN A 21 -19.29 13.24 -8.20
C GLN A 21 -20.30 14.15 -7.50
N SER A 22 -21.46 13.61 -7.13
CA SER A 22 -22.48 14.36 -6.39
C SER A 22 -21.98 14.80 -5.01
N TYR A 23 -21.30 13.90 -4.27
CA TYR A 23 -20.64 14.22 -3.00
C TYR A 23 -19.66 15.40 -3.15
N ALA A 24 -18.78 15.35 -4.14
CA ALA A 24 -17.78 16.38 -4.39
C ALA A 24 -18.41 17.72 -4.81
N LEU A 25 -19.43 17.70 -5.67
CA LEU A 25 -20.14 18.91 -6.09
C LEU A 25 -20.83 19.61 -4.91
N LYS A 26 -21.50 18.84 -4.06
CA LYS A 26 -22.14 19.36 -2.85
C LYS A 26 -21.11 19.93 -1.87
N GLY A 27 -19.96 19.28 -1.70
CA GLY A 27 -18.87 19.80 -0.86
C GLY A 27 -18.30 21.11 -1.40
N LEU A 28 -18.20 21.26 -2.73
CA LEU A 28 -17.80 22.53 -3.34
C LEU A 28 -18.84 23.64 -3.15
N GLN A 29 -20.13 23.30 -3.22
CA GLN A 29 -21.21 24.25 -2.96
C GLN A 29 -21.17 24.77 -1.52
N GLU A 30 -20.97 23.89 -0.53
CA GLU A 30 -20.83 24.26 0.88
C GLU A 30 -19.67 25.22 1.12
N LEU A 31 -18.49 24.95 0.54
CA LEU A 31 -17.33 25.83 0.63
C LEU A 31 -17.63 27.24 0.10
N ASN A 32 -18.48 27.34 -0.92
CA ASN A 32 -18.85 28.60 -1.55
C ASN A 32 -20.04 29.32 -0.85
N SER A 33 -20.90 28.60 -0.12
CA SER A 33 -22.13 29.15 0.47
C SER A 33 -21.99 29.67 1.91
N LYS A 34 -20.75 29.77 2.45
CA LYS A 34 -20.47 30.26 3.82
C LYS A 34 -21.21 29.50 4.93
N GLY A 35 -21.37 28.17 4.77
CA GLY A 35 -21.80 27.29 5.87
C GLY A 35 -23.29 26.94 5.89
N GLU A 36 -23.97 26.93 4.73
CA GLU A 36 -25.26 26.25 4.64
C GLU A 36 -25.08 24.73 4.82
N PRO A 37 -26.00 24.05 5.55
CA PRO A 37 -25.81 22.67 5.94
C PRO A 37 -25.76 21.70 4.75
N PHE A 38 -24.74 20.84 4.81
CA PHE A 38 -24.38 19.81 3.83
C PHE A 38 -25.35 18.62 3.87
N ASN A 39 -26.23 18.48 2.87
CA ASN A 39 -27.15 17.33 2.77
C ASN A 39 -26.58 16.21 1.89
N ILE A 40 -25.98 15.21 2.54
CA ILE A 40 -25.39 14.02 1.91
C ILE A 40 -26.32 12.83 2.09
N THR A 41 -26.51 12.05 1.04
CA THR A 41 -27.18 10.75 1.10
C THR A 41 -26.24 9.67 1.63
N GLU A 42 -26.80 8.59 2.16
CA GLU A 42 -26.00 7.44 2.62
C GLU A 42 -25.15 6.83 1.49
N LYS A 43 -25.66 6.81 0.25
CA LYS A 43 -24.93 6.31 -0.93
C LYS A 43 -23.73 7.20 -1.30
N GLU A 44 -23.89 8.52 -1.21
CA GLU A 44 -22.79 9.48 -1.43
C GLU A 44 -21.70 9.33 -0.38
N LEU A 45 -22.08 9.25 0.90
CA LEU A 45 -21.13 9.07 2.00
C LEU A 45 -20.42 7.71 1.91
N TYR A 46 -21.17 6.64 1.62
CA TYR A 46 -20.59 5.31 1.41
C TYR A 46 -19.59 5.31 0.26
N ALA A 47 -19.94 5.96 -0.86
CA ALA A 47 -19.04 6.03 -1.99
C ALA A 47 -17.77 6.81 -1.70
N ALA A 48 -17.87 7.95 -1.02
CA ALA A 48 -16.73 8.73 -0.58
C ALA A 48 -15.80 7.91 0.34
N ASN A 49 -16.37 7.19 1.32
CA ASN A 49 -15.60 6.36 2.25
C ASN A 49 -14.86 5.21 1.54
N VAL A 50 -15.52 4.52 0.59
CA VAL A 50 -14.87 3.45 -0.19
C VAL A 50 -13.74 4.01 -1.05
N PHE A 51 -13.98 5.12 -1.76
CA PHE A 51 -12.94 5.76 -2.58
C PHE A 51 -11.76 6.28 -1.76
N GLU A 52 -12.00 6.80 -0.56
CA GLU A 52 -10.93 7.20 0.36
C GLU A 52 -10.02 6.01 0.69
N ARG A 53 -10.58 4.85 1.08
CA ARG A 53 -9.79 3.66 1.42
C ARG A 53 -9.03 3.10 0.23
N ILE A 54 -9.61 3.14 -0.97
CA ILE A 54 -8.93 2.70 -2.20
C ILE A 54 -7.81 3.67 -2.55
N GLY A 55 -8.03 4.98 -2.40
CA GLY A 55 -7.00 6.00 -2.57
C GLY A 55 -5.81 5.81 -1.63
N GLU A 56 -6.05 5.41 -0.38
CA GLU A 56 -4.98 5.06 0.57
C GLU A 56 -4.14 3.86 0.11
N LEU A 57 -4.78 2.84 -0.48
CA LEU A 57 -4.08 1.68 -1.05
C LEU A 57 -3.27 2.06 -2.29
N ASP A 58 -3.85 2.85 -3.19
CA ASP A 58 -3.15 3.38 -4.37
C ASP A 58 -1.91 4.19 -3.96
N ASN A 59 -2.05 5.08 -2.98
CA ASN A 59 -0.95 5.88 -2.47
C ASN A 59 0.14 5.01 -1.81
N SER A 60 -0.26 3.96 -1.10
CA SER A 60 0.68 3.00 -0.50
C SER A 60 1.50 2.28 -1.57
N VAL A 61 0.83 1.74 -2.60
CA VAL A 61 1.51 1.04 -3.70
C VAL A 61 2.37 1.99 -4.54
N LYS A 62 1.88 3.20 -4.85
CA LYS A 62 2.68 4.24 -5.54
C LYS A 62 3.97 4.53 -4.77
N SER A 63 3.87 4.65 -3.45
CA SER A 63 5.04 4.92 -2.62
C SER A 63 6.01 3.73 -2.56
N LEU A 64 5.52 2.49 -2.55
CA LEU A 64 6.38 1.30 -2.70
C LEU A 64 7.10 1.29 -4.05
N ARG A 65 6.39 1.58 -5.14
CA ARG A 65 6.97 1.68 -6.49
C ARG A 65 8.02 2.78 -6.58
N LEU A 66 7.81 3.92 -5.92
CA LEU A 66 8.79 5.01 -5.85
C LEU A 66 10.05 4.55 -5.11
N ALA A 67 9.92 4.03 -3.89
CA ALA A 67 11.06 3.54 -3.10
C ALA A 67 11.84 2.44 -3.85
N MET A 68 11.13 1.49 -4.45
CA MET A 68 11.71 0.44 -5.28
C MET A 68 12.43 1.00 -6.52
N SER A 69 11.82 1.96 -7.23
CA SER A 69 12.44 2.60 -8.39
C SER A 69 13.73 3.34 -8.03
N PHE A 70 13.79 3.96 -6.85
CA PHE A 70 15.03 4.54 -6.36
C PHE A 70 16.09 3.47 -6.13
N VAL A 71 15.76 2.37 -5.45
CA VAL A 71 16.70 1.26 -5.21
C VAL A 71 17.17 0.63 -6.54
N PHE A 72 16.28 0.50 -7.53
CA PHE A 72 16.59 -0.07 -8.84
C PHE A 72 17.53 0.82 -9.67
N ASN A 73 17.30 2.13 -9.65
CA ASN A 73 18.08 3.09 -10.42
C ASN A 73 19.28 3.64 -9.63
N LEU A 74 19.49 3.19 -8.39
CA LEU A 74 20.61 3.62 -7.57
C LEU A 74 21.90 3.11 -8.21
N LYS A 75 22.59 4.02 -8.88
CA LYS A 75 23.95 3.78 -9.33
C LYS A 75 24.90 4.06 -8.18
N ASN A 76 25.91 3.23 -8.04
CA ASN A 76 26.97 3.44 -7.07
C ASN A 76 27.96 4.55 -7.48
N THR A 77 27.50 5.56 -8.22
CA THR A 77 28.26 6.76 -8.57
C THR A 77 28.27 7.82 -7.46
N HIS A 78 27.51 7.59 -6.39
CA HIS A 78 27.41 8.47 -5.24
C HIS A 78 28.23 7.94 -4.05
N GLU A 79 28.99 8.79 -3.37
CA GLU A 79 29.78 8.41 -2.19
C GLU A 79 28.90 7.85 -1.05
N ASP A 80 27.65 8.30 -0.97
CA ASP A 80 26.64 7.93 0.02
C ASP A 80 25.69 6.82 -0.45
N ALA A 81 25.99 6.12 -1.56
CA ALA A 81 25.10 5.10 -2.12
C ALA A 81 24.60 4.04 -1.10
N PRO A 82 25.42 3.49 -0.16
CA PRO A 82 24.91 2.60 0.88
C PRO A 82 23.85 3.24 1.80
N ASP A 83 24.00 4.52 2.09
CA ASP A 83 23.11 5.26 2.98
C ASP A 83 21.80 5.62 2.27
N VAL A 84 21.89 6.04 1.00
CA VAL A 84 20.73 6.25 0.13
C VAL A 84 19.94 4.95 -0.06
N TYR A 85 20.63 3.84 -0.34
CA TYR A 85 20.01 2.52 -0.41
C TYR A 85 19.24 2.20 0.88
N ARG A 86 19.90 2.36 2.03
CA ARG A 86 19.31 2.09 3.35
C ARG A 86 18.03 2.90 3.56
N TYR A 87 18.11 4.21 3.32
CA TYR A 87 16.98 5.12 3.50
C TYR A 87 15.76 4.70 2.65
N HIS A 88 15.95 4.40 1.36
CA HIS A 88 14.84 3.99 0.50
C HIS A 88 14.30 2.60 0.84
N TYR A 89 15.16 1.66 1.25
CA TYR A 89 14.75 0.34 1.68
C TYR A 89 13.93 0.38 2.98
N GLU A 90 14.34 1.18 3.96
CA GLU A 90 13.56 1.41 5.19
C GLU A 90 12.19 2.02 4.87
N ASN A 91 12.17 3.04 4.02
CA ASN A 91 10.94 3.69 3.58
C ASN A 91 9.99 2.71 2.87
N PHE A 92 10.53 1.75 2.11
CA PHE A 92 9.76 0.66 1.51
C PHE A 92 9.14 -0.22 2.61
N LEU A 93 9.94 -0.72 3.55
CA LEU A 93 9.48 -1.62 4.61
C LEU A 93 8.40 -1.00 5.52
N LEU A 94 8.56 0.28 5.87
CA LEU A 94 7.58 1.00 6.68
C LEU A 94 6.21 1.05 5.97
N ARG A 95 6.20 1.39 4.68
CA ARG A 95 4.98 1.49 3.87
C ARG A 95 4.34 0.14 3.59
N LEU A 96 5.16 -0.88 3.35
CA LEU A 96 4.73 -2.25 3.09
C LEU A 96 3.80 -2.76 4.20
N THR A 97 4.18 -2.52 5.45
CA THR A 97 3.42 -3.06 6.59
C THR A 97 2.04 -2.43 6.78
N GLY A 98 1.85 -1.19 6.30
CA GLY A 98 0.57 -0.48 6.38
C GLY A 98 -0.48 -0.90 5.35
N ILE A 99 -0.11 -1.71 4.35
CA ILE A 99 -1.04 -2.17 3.31
C ILE A 99 -2.08 -3.13 3.88
N VAL A 100 -1.65 -4.03 4.77
CA VAL A 100 -2.56 -5.03 5.38
C VAL A 100 -3.68 -4.34 6.13
N ASP A 101 -3.35 -3.34 6.95
CA ASP A 101 -4.34 -2.62 7.75
C ASP A 101 -5.32 -1.86 6.84
N ARG A 102 -4.84 -1.21 5.79
CA ARG A 102 -5.69 -0.51 4.80
C ARG A 102 -6.62 -1.46 4.05
N ALA A 103 -6.14 -2.65 3.68
CA ALA A 103 -6.95 -3.67 3.03
C ALA A 103 -8.07 -4.19 3.95
N HIS A 104 -7.77 -4.38 5.24
CA HIS A 104 -8.80 -4.72 6.24
C HIS A 104 -9.82 -3.59 6.36
N GLN A 105 -9.36 -2.34 6.50
CA GLN A 105 -10.25 -1.18 6.61
C GLN A 105 -11.14 -1.00 5.38
N LEU A 106 -10.62 -1.24 4.17
CA LEU A 106 -11.43 -1.28 2.95
C LEU A 106 -12.57 -2.29 3.12
N VAL A 107 -12.27 -3.54 3.46
CA VAL A 107 -13.30 -4.58 3.69
C VAL A 107 -14.31 -4.16 4.75
N GLY A 108 -13.85 -3.60 5.87
CA GLY A 108 -14.73 -3.17 6.96
C GLY A 108 -15.71 -2.08 6.53
N ILE A 109 -15.22 -1.08 5.77
CA ILE A 109 -16.06 -0.02 5.20
C ILE A 109 -17.00 -0.58 4.14
N SER A 110 -16.50 -1.42 3.23
CA SER A 110 -17.30 -2.04 2.17
C SER A 110 -18.47 -2.86 2.71
N LEU A 111 -18.29 -3.52 3.86
CA LEU A 111 -19.33 -4.29 4.54
C LEU A 111 -20.18 -3.47 5.53
N LEU A 112 -20.01 -2.14 5.57
CA LEU A 112 -20.73 -1.25 6.50
C LEU A 112 -20.62 -1.68 7.97
N LEU A 113 -19.46 -2.21 8.37
CA LEU A 113 -19.24 -2.62 9.76
C LEU A 113 -19.20 -1.41 10.70
N ASP A 114 -19.44 -1.67 11.99
CA ASP A 114 -19.48 -0.65 13.04
C ASP A 114 -18.24 0.28 13.02
N PRO A 115 -18.40 1.57 12.69
CA PRO A 115 -17.28 2.51 12.53
C PRO A 115 -16.55 2.78 13.85
N VAL A 116 -17.20 2.58 15.01
CA VAL A 116 -16.55 2.70 16.32
C VAL A 116 -15.56 1.55 16.52
N LYS A 117 -15.89 0.35 16.06
CA LYS A 117 -14.99 -0.82 16.13
C LYS A 117 -13.86 -0.72 15.12
N LEU A 118 -14.12 -0.19 13.93
CA LEU A 118 -13.09 -0.01 12.89
C LEU A 118 -11.95 0.95 13.31
N ARG A 119 -12.23 1.91 14.20
CA ARG A 119 -11.24 2.87 14.72
C ARG A 119 -10.43 2.39 15.94
N LYS A 120 -10.76 1.22 16.51
CA LYS A 120 -10.11 0.70 17.72
C LYS A 120 -8.93 -0.20 17.40
N ILE A 121 -8.03 -0.33 18.38
CA ILE A 121 -7.02 -1.40 18.38
C ILE A 121 -7.76 -2.74 18.30
N GLY A 122 -7.31 -3.60 17.39
CA GLY A 122 -7.92 -4.89 17.10
C GLY A 122 -9.03 -4.87 16.04
N ALA A 123 -9.18 -3.76 15.31
CA ALA A 123 -10.10 -3.66 14.17
C ALA A 123 -9.90 -4.80 13.15
N ASN A 124 -8.65 -5.17 12.85
CA ASN A 124 -8.36 -6.26 11.92
C ASN A 124 -8.91 -7.61 12.41
N GLU A 125 -8.76 -7.95 13.69
CA GLU A 125 -9.35 -9.19 14.23
C GLU A 125 -10.87 -9.15 14.19
N PHE A 126 -11.47 -7.99 14.46
CA PHE A 126 -12.91 -7.80 14.34
C PHE A 126 -13.38 -8.05 12.90
N ILE A 127 -12.73 -7.44 11.90
CA ILE A 127 -13.06 -7.62 10.48
C ILE A 127 -12.92 -9.09 10.08
N VAL A 128 -11.82 -9.75 10.45
CA VAL A 128 -11.60 -11.18 10.17
C VAL A 128 -12.71 -12.06 10.75
N LYS A 129 -13.17 -11.76 11.97
CA LYS A 129 -14.30 -12.48 12.58
C LYS A 129 -15.61 -12.23 11.85
N SER A 130 -15.86 -10.98 11.43
CA SER A 130 -17.09 -10.59 10.72
C SER A 130 -17.20 -11.21 9.32
N VAL A 131 -16.09 -11.53 8.65
CA VAL A 131 -16.11 -12.16 7.33
C VAL A 131 -16.05 -13.69 7.36
N ALA A 132 -15.81 -14.30 8.52
CA ALA A 132 -15.46 -15.71 8.61
C ALA A 132 -16.54 -16.68 8.09
N SER A 133 -17.82 -16.38 8.34
CA SER A 133 -18.95 -17.20 7.89
C SER A 133 -19.46 -16.76 6.52
N ASP A 134 -19.72 -15.47 6.37
CA ASP A 134 -20.55 -14.97 5.27
C ASP A 134 -19.71 -14.57 4.04
N TYR A 135 -18.43 -14.26 4.25
CA TYR A 135 -17.51 -13.84 3.19
C TYR A 135 -16.13 -14.51 3.33
N PRO A 136 -16.06 -15.86 3.32
CA PRO A 136 -14.82 -16.59 3.60
C PRO A 136 -13.70 -16.27 2.59
N GLU A 137 -14.04 -15.93 1.35
CA GLU A 137 -13.06 -15.53 0.33
C GLU A 137 -12.38 -14.18 0.65
N LEU A 138 -13.09 -13.22 1.26
CA LEU A 138 -12.48 -11.99 1.77
C LEU A 138 -11.47 -12.31 2.88
N GLY A 139 -11.83 -13.20 3.81
CA GLY A 139 -10.94 -13.67 4.87
C GLY A 139 -9.67 -14.33 4.32
N LYS A 140 -9.80 -15.19 3.32
CA LYS A 140 -8.66 -15.82 2.64
C LYS A 140 -7.76 -14.79 1.95
N CYS A 141 -8.35 -13.82 1.24
CA CYS A 141 -7.60 -12.77 0.55
C CYS A 141 -6.81 -11.89 1.52
N LEU A 142 -7.44 -11.44 2.61
CA LEU A 142 -6.79 -10.68 3.67
C LEU A 142 -5.64 -11.47 4.33
N ASN A 143 -5.83 -12.78 4.51
CA ASN A 143 -4.78 -13.64 5.05
C ASN A 143 -3.59 -13.80 4.09
N ARG A 144 -3.82 -13.91 2.77
CA ARG A 144 -2.72 -13.94 1.79
C ARG A 144 -1.89 -12.66 1.85
N LEU A 145 -2.53 -11.49 1.86
CA LEU A 145 -1.85 -10.20 2.06
C LEU A 145 -1.04 -10.17 3.36
N LYS A 146 -1.62 -10.66 4.45
CA LYS A 146 -0.93 -10.75 5.75
C LYS A 146 0.31 -11.65 5.67
N VAL A 147 0.23 -12.81 5.03
CA VAL A 147 1.35 -13.75 4.88
C VAL A 147 2.48 -13.16 4.04
N ILE A 148 2.14 -12.48 2.94
CA ILE A 148 3.11 -11.78 2.08
C ILE A 148 3.93 -10.77 2.91
N VAL A 149 3.24 -9.94 3.69
CA VAL A 149 3.87 -8.89 4.50
C VAL A 149 4.55 -9.44 5.76
N ALA A 150 4.10 -10.56 6.31
CA ALA A 150 4.63 -11.12 7.56
C ALA A 150 6.14 -11.41 7.50
N LYS A 151 6.65 -11.85 6.33
CA LYS A 151 8.07 -12.11 6.10
C LYS A 151 8.97 -10.89 6.35
N HIS A 152 8.40 -9.69 6.26
CA HIS A 152 9.12 -8.42 6.38
C HIS A 152 8.82 -7.66 7.68
N ARG A 153 7.93 -8.19 8.53
CA ARG A 153 7.57 -7.53 9.81
C ARG A 153 8.71 -7.47 10.81
N ILE A 154 9.56 -8.51 10.85
CA ILE A 154 10.71 -8.55 11.77
C ILE A 154 11.66 -7.39 11.44
N LEU A 155 12.08 -7.28 10.18
CA LEU A 155 12.94 -6.20 9.70
C LEU A 155 12.31 -4.81 9.95
N ARG A 156 11.00 -4.66 9.70
CA ARG A 156 10.30 -3.40 10.00
C ARG A 156 10.33 -3.07 11.48
N ASN A 157 10.08 -4.03 12.37
CA ASN A 157 10.06 -3.79 13.82
C ASN A 157 11.43 -3.32 14.32
N GLU A 158 12.51 -3.91 13.80
CA GLU A 158 13.86 -3.45 14.10
C GLU A 158 14.08 -1.99 13.70
N ILE A 159 13.64 -1.61 12.50
CA ILE A 159 13.70 -0.22 12.00
C ILE A 159 12.88 0.73 12.88
N ALA A 160 11.65 0.34 13.24
CA ALA A 160 10.77 1.13 14.08
C ALA A 160 11.30 1.32 15.51
N HIS A 161 12.15 0.42 16.00
CA HIS A 161 12.85 0.53 17.29
C HIS A 161 14.20 1.25 17.17
N SER A 162 14.32 2.15 16.19
CA SER A 162 15.50 3.00 15.96
C SER A 162 16.78 2.26 15.60
N LYS A 163 16.69 1.03 15.08
CA LYS A 163 17.84 0.37 14.46
C LYS A 163 17.84 0.70 12.97
N ALA A 164 18.89 1.35 12.49
CA ALA A 164 19.08 1.53 11.05
C ALA A 164 19.10 0.16 10.37
N PHE A 165 18.41 0.02 9.24
CA PHE A 165 18.45 -1.19 8.44
C PHE A 165 19.90 -1.49 8.05
N SER A 166 20.35 -2.70 8.36
CA SER A 166 21.71 -3.11 8.08
C SER A 166 21.74 -4.57 7.71
N THR A 167 22.55 -4.87 6.69
CA THR A 167 22.97 -6.22 6.36
C THR A 167 24.48 -6.29 6.49
N ARG A 168 25.02 -7.50 6.54
CA ARG A 168 26.47 -7.70 6.52
C ARG A 168 27.09 -6.98 5.31
N GLU A 169 26.49 -7.14 4.15
CA GLU A 169 26.95 -6.58 2.88
C GLU A 169 26.91 -5.05 2.90
N LEU A 170 25.83 -4.44 3.40
CA LEU A 170 25.77 -2.97 3.54
C LEU A 170 26.82 -2.44 4.50
N GLY A 171 27.04 -3.10 5.64
CA GLY A 171 28.09 -2.71 6.59
C GLY A 171 29.49 -2.79 5.97
N LEU A 172 29.75 -3.84 5.19
CA LEU A 172 31.01 -4.00 4.45
C LEU A 172 31.17 -2.92 3.38
N PHE A 173 30.13 -2.62 2.59
CA PHE A 173 30.19 -1.56 1.58
C PHE A 173 30.44 -0.19 2.19
N SER A 174 29.77 0.15 3.30
CA SER A 174 30.04 1.39 4.04
C SER A 174 31.49 1.45 4.54
N ALA A 175 32.03 0.36 5.09
CA ALA A 175 33.41 0.30 5.55
C ALA A 175 34.44 0.41 4.41
N ILE A 176 34.22 -0.30 3.30
CA ILE A 176 35.06 -0.27 2.09
C ILE A 176 35.13 1.15 1.53
N ARG A 177 33.98 1.83 1.42
CA ARG A 177 33.91 3.23 0.99
C ARG A 177 34.63 4.18 1.95
N ALA A 178 34.35 4.08 3.25
CA ALA A 178 34.97 4.95 4.26
C ALA A 178 36.49 4.81 4.32
N LEU A 179 37.01 3.59 4.12
CA LEU A 179 38.44 3.29 4.10
C LEU A 179 39.07 3.47 2.71
N LYS A 180 38.29 3.84 1.68
CA LYS A 180 38.72 3.96 0.27
C LYS A 180 39.43 2.71 -0.25
N ILE A 181 39.01 1.53 0.22
CA ILE A 181 39.60 0.26 -0.19
C ILE A 181 39.28 0.02 -1.67
N GLY A 182 40.31 -0.22 -2.45
CA GLY A 182 40.20 -0.57 -3.85
C GLY A 182 40.12 0.60 -4.83
N ALA A 183 40.36 1.83 -4.37
CA ALA A 183 40.41 3.03 -5.23
C ALA A 183 41.41 2.90 -6.41
N ASP A 184 42.48 2.12 -6.23
CA ASP A 184 43.54 1.88 -7.22
C ASP A 184 43.68 0.39 -7.59
N SER A 185 42.64 -0.43 -7.41
CA SER A 185 42.73 -1.90 -7.57
C SER A 185 41.84 -2.45 -8.69
N GLU A 186 42.15 -3.66 -9.16
CA GLU A 186 41.26 -4.45 -10.03
C GLU A 186 39.93 -4.86 -9.35
N ILE A 187 39.78 -4.63 -8.05
CA ILE A 187 38.57 -4.99 -7.29
C ILE A 187 37.46 -4.00 -7.63
N LYS A 188 36.53 -4.44 -8.46
CA LYS A 188 35.38 -3.67 -8.90
C LYS A 188 34.25 -3.67 -7.86
N ILE A 189 34.50 -3.04 -6.72
CA ILE A 189 33.52 -2.88 -5.64
C ILE A 189 32.22 -2.26 -6.16
N ASP A 190 32.33 -1.34 -7.12
CA ASP A 190 31.14 -0.66 -7.64
C ASP A 190 30.20 -1.59 -8.40
N GLU A 191 30.75 -2.52 -9.19
CA GLU A 191 29.96 -3.54 -9.87
C GLU A 191 29.30 -4.51 -8.86
N LEU A 192 29.98 -4.84 -7.76
CA LEU A 192 29.41 -5.68 -6.70
C LEU A 192 28.25 -4.99 -5.97
N MET A 193 28.38 -3.70 -5.68
CA MET A 193 27.32 -2.90 -5.05
C MET A 193 26.11 -2.76 -5.96
N ASP A 194 26.34 -2.42 -7.24
CA ASP A 194 25.26 -2.30 -8.24
C ASP A 194 24.52 -3.63 -8.39
N ALA A 195 25.21 -4.77 -8.43
CA ALA A 195 24.60 -6.10 -8.47
C ALA A 195 23.76 -6.39 -7.21
N TYR A 196 24.26 -6.04 -6.02
CA TYR A 196 23.55 -6.22 -4.76
C TYR A 196 22.26 -5.37 -4.69
N PHE A 197 22.34 -4.10 -5.09
CA PHE A 197 21.17 -3.21 -5.13
C PHE A 197 20.15 -3.67 -6.17
N SER A 198 20.60 -4.06 -7.36
CA SER A 198 19.74 -4.56 -8.45
C SER A 198 19.01 -5.85 -8.09
N LYS A 199 19.69 -6.79 -7.42
CA LYS A 199 19.07 -8.02 -6.93
C LYS A 199 17.96 -7.70 -5.94
N SER A 200 18.25 -6.84 -4.96
CA SER A 200 17.29 -6.42 -3.95
C SER A 200 16.09 -5.71 -4.58
N ALA A 201 16.32 -4.80 -5.53
CA ALA A 201 15.25 -4.12 -6.25
C ALA A 201 14.32 -5.09 -7.00
N THR A 202 14.90 -6.16 -7.58
CA THR A 202 14.13 -7.20 -8.26
C THR A 202 13.22 -7.95 -7.28
N GLU A 203 13.74 -8.32 -6.11
CA GLU A 203 12.96 -8.95 -5.03
C GLU A 203 11.82 -8.04 -4.54
N LEU A 204 12.10 -6.74 -4.35
CA LEU A 204 11.08 -5.74 -4.02
C LEU A 204 10.02 -5.63 -5.12
N GLY A 205 10.41 -5.71 -6.39
CA GLY A 205 9.49 -5.70 -7.54
C GLY A 205 8.54 -6.88 -7.56
N LEU A 206 9.04 -8.09 -7.33
CA LEU A 206 8.21 -9.29 -7.22
C LEU A 206 7.18 -9.16 -6.08
N LEU A 207 7.62 -8.65 -4.93
CA LEU A 207 6.76 -8.39 -3.78
C LEU A 207 5.66 -7.36 -4.08
N VAL A 208 6.00 -6.24 -4.72
CA VAL A 208 5.01 -5.23 -5.14
C VAL A 208 4.01 -5.83 -6.13
N SER A 209 4.46 -6.62 -7.10
CA SER A 209 3.59 -7.29 -8.06
C SER A 209 2.62 -8.26 -7.38
N GLU A 210 3.10 -9.02 -6.39
CA GLU A 210 2.26 -9.94 -5.63
C GLU A 210 1.19 -9.19 -4.80
N ILE A 211 1.56 -8.10 -4.14
CA ILE A 211 0.63 -7.25 -3.37
C ILE A 211 -0.44 -6.64 -4.28
N VAL A 212 -0.04 -6.08 -5.43
CA VAL A 212 -0.97 -5.47 -6.38
C VAL A 212 -2.01 -6.49 -6.84
N ARG A 213 -1.56 -7.71 -7.18
CA ARG A 213 -2.47 -8.80 -7.58
C ARG A 213 -3.46 -9.17 -6.47
N GLU A 214 -3.02 -9.23 -5.23
CA GLU A 214 -3.93 -9.55 -4.11
C GLU A 214 -4.91 -8.41 -3.79
N ILE A 215 -4.52 -7.15 -4.00
CA ILE A 215 -5.45 -6.01 -3.87
C ILE A 215 -6.48 -6.01 -5.01
N GLU A 216 -6.07 -6.29 -6.24
CA GLU A 216 -6.99 -6.47 -7.38
C GLU A 216 -7.98 -7.60 -7.08
N ALA A 217 -7.50 -8.76 -6.65
CA ALA A 217 -8.36 -9.88 -6.25
C ALA A 217 -9.31 -9.52 -5.11
N LEU A 218 -8.88 -8.69 -4.15
CA LEU A 218 -9.75 -8.20 -3.09
C LEU A 218 -10.90 -7.35 -3.64
N LEU A 219 -10.62 -6.47 -4.60
CA LEU A 219 -11.63 -5.63 -5.26
C LEU A 219 -12.60 -6.48 -6.09
N ASP A 220 -12.11 -7.51 -6.79
CA ASP A 220 -12.95 -8.47 -7.50
C ASP A 220 -13.94 -9.16 -6.55
N ILE A 221 -13.46 -9.66 -5.41
CA ILE A 221 -14.30 -10.33 -4.40
C ILE A 221 -15.31 -9.36 -3.77
N LEU A 222 -14.99 -8.08 -3.68
CA LEU A 222 -15.90 -7.04 -3.17
C LEU A 222 -16.97 -6.62 -4.19
N THR A 223 -16.79 -6.90 -5.48
CA THR A 223 -17.78 -6.57 -6.52
C THR A 223 -19.22 -6.99 -6.16
N PRO A 224 -19.52 -8.27 -5.84
CA PRO A 224 -20.87 -8.70 -5.48
C PRO A 224 -21.41 -8.06 -4.18
N VAL A 225 -20.56 -7.55 -3.30
CA VAL A 225 -20.99 -6.78 -2.12
C VAL A 225 -21.58 -5.44 -2.54
N TYR A 226 -21.01 -4.84 -3.59
CA TYR A 226 -21.41 -3.52 -4.05
C TYR A 226 -22.66 -3.53 -4.93
N GLU A 227 -22.87 -4.59 -5.71
CA GLU A 227 -23.96 -4.63 -6.69
C GLU A 227 -25.35 -4.32 -6.12
N PRO A 228 -25.78 -4.90 -4.98
CA PRO A 228 -27.11 -4.64 -4.42
C PRO A 228 -27.30 -3.20 -3.94
N LEU A 229 -26.23 -2.53 -3.50
CA LEU A 229 -26.30 -1.18 -2.94
C LEU A 229 -26.61 -0.10 -3.99
N PHE A 230 -26.29 -0.39 -5.24
CA PHE A 230 -26.48 0.50 -6.38
C PHE A 230 -27.44 -0.08 -7.43
N SER A 231 -28.12 -1.17 -7.11
CA SER A 231 -29.24 -1.65 -7.91
C SER A 231 -30.39 -0.64 -7.78
N GLU A 232 -30.86 -0.08 -8.90
CA GLU A 232 -32.15 0.60 -8.91
C GLU A 232 -33.20 -0.45 -8.54
N VAL A 233 -33.96 -0.22 -7.47
CA VAL A 233 -35.21 -0.98 -7.28
C VAL A 233 -36.05 -0.65 -8.52
N PRO A 234 -36.48 -1.63 -9.33
CA PRO A 234 -37.42 -1.34 -10.39
C PRO A 234 -38.67 -0.78 -9.72
N SER A 235 -38.95 0.49 -9.98
CA SER A 235 -40.23 1.13 -9.68
C SER A 235 -41.35 0.46 -10.46
#